data_AF-A0AAU6FG30-F1
#
_entry.id   AF-A0AAU6FG30-F1
#
_cell.length_a   1.000
_cell.length_b   1.000
_cell.length_c   1.000
_cell.angle_alpha   90.00
_cell.angle_beta   90.00
_cell.angle_gamma   90.00
#
_symmetry.space_group_name_H-M   'P 1'
#
loop_
_entity.id
_entity.type
_entity.pdbx_description
1 polymer ?
#
loop_
_entity_poly.entity_id
_entity_poly.type
_entity_poly.pdbx_seq_one_letter_code
_entity_poly.pdbx_strand_id
1 'polypeptide(L)'
;MDALSPLDGVTGRLPGAQRAWDLLAAAQRRDPAAVEELLLLPETGLWLTRLLTRLRSNGPADTPLWAEAGHLHTLAAVAAARAGLTFSFPVPALQEKIWLPTLGLARLPSAHRHRNVWTVTEVRSAHGRITLVGAYGQLRLPSVPEHPSSDWLPQRRSPLVAGAARRIPLDDLGHHRIAPMPDGAAERLTHGAYDSWSRLLQESYELLAAMDPPTADAAAVLLRSLQPMSAHERFRVRSVSSGHGVGGLASSVPDTAPLCAATLAHELQHSKLSALMHLYPLHEPAPPGAPQRLYYAPWRDDPRPLGGMLQGAYAFTAVARFWSACAARLAGPDGGLAAFESALWLGRLTEVVPALATDPALTAAGRDALQALHGAVVRLHGRTGEGAEVTLARRMAADHRATWRAAHVRPHPDDLAVLSAAWCAGRKRPPALPPRPHPEIRESGARHLDARAMLVRVRLADPAALDKMRDSQGDHVPGLAGAGPADVLWACAEFTAAWRLYSREIRNAPAGPATWTGLGLALADAGRSPEAVRALTVMPELVAGVHSAVREISSRTPDPTALADWLGQGGTGPSGSC
;
A
#
# COMPACT_ATOMS: atom_id res chain seq x y z
N MET A 1 -26.30 -16.53 -5.42
CA MET A 1 -27.75 -16.79 -5.54
C MET A 1 -28.30 -17.38 -4.26
N ASP A 2 -27.69 -18.43 -3.71
CA ASP A 2 -28.14 -19.10 -2.48
C ASP A 2 -28.37 -18.17 -1.27
N ALA A 3 -27.57 -17.11 -1.14
CA ALA A 3 -27.77 -16.09 -0.09
C ALA A 3 -28.93 -15.12 -0.36
N LEU A 4 -29.35 -14.95 -1.62
CA LEU A 4 -30.41 -14.01 -2.03
C LEU A 4 -31.77 -14.70 -2.20
N SER A 5 -31.80 -15.94 -2.69
CA SER A 5 -33.05 -16.67 -2.96
C SER A 5 -33.98 -16.80 -1.74
N PRO A 6 -33.49 -16.99 -0.50
CA PRO A 6 -34.35 -17.05 0.68
C PRO A 6 -34.85 -15.69 1.19
N LEU A 7 -34.36 -14.58 0.63
CA LEU A 7 -34.64 -13.23 1.12
C LEU A 7 -35.70 -12.54 0.26
N ASP A 8 -36.95 -12.72 0.64
CA ASP A 8 -38.07 -12.05 -0.02
C ASP A 8 -37.93 -10.52 0.03
N GLY A 9 -38.16 -9.87 -1.10
CA GLY A 9 -38.10 -8.41 -1.21
C GLY A 9 -36.70 -7.80 -1.13
N VAL A 10 -35.62 -8.60 -1.11
CA VAL A 10 -34.23 -8.07 -1.06
C VAL A 10 -33.90 -7.17 -2.24
N THR A 11 -34.51 -7.38 -3.40
CA THR A 11 -34.38 -6.56 -4.61
C THR A 11 -35.37 -5.40 -4.66
N GLY A 12 -36.25 -5.27 -3.65
CA GLY A 12 -37.17 -4.16 -3.46
C GLY A 12 -38.01 -3.84 -4.70
N ARG A 13 -37.69 -2.72 -5.36
CA ARG A 13 -38.39 -2.22 -6.55
C ARG A 13 -37.98 -2.92 -7.85
N LEU A 14 -36.93 -3.74 -7.81
CA LEU A 14 -36.44 -4.50 -8.95
C LEU A 14 -37.07 -5.90 -8.97
N PRO A 15 -37.18 -6.55 -10.14
CA PRO A 15 -37.58 -7.94 -10.25
C PRO A 15 -36.69 -8.83 -9.37
N GLY A 16 -37.21 -9.97 -8.91
CA GLY A 16 -36.45 -10.89 -8.07
C GLY A 16 -35.11 -11.28 -8.69
N ALA A 17 -34.09 -11.52 -7.84
CA ALA A 17 -32.71 -11.79 -8.26
C ALA A 17 -32.60 -12.92 -9.30
N GLN A 18 -33.50 -13.91 -9.25
CA GLN A 18 -33.57 -14.99 -10.23
C GLN A 18 -33.74 -14.49 -11.67
N ARG A 19 -34.53 -13.44 -11.92
CA ARG A 19 -34.71 -12.89 -13.27
C ARG A 19 -33.43 -12.26 -13.81
N ALA A 20 -32.62 -11.64 -12.94
CA ALA A 20 -31.32 -11.10 -13.33
C ALA A 20 -30.34 -12.24 -13.64
N TRP A 21 -30.36 -13.30 -12.83
CA TRP A 21 -29.59 -14.51 -13.08
C TRP A 21 -29.96 -15.19 -14.40
N ASP A 22 -31.25 -15.32 -14.71
CA ASP A 22 -31.73 -15.92 -15.96
C ASP A 22 -31.27 -15.12 -17.19
N LEU A 23 -31.30 -13.78 -17.10
CA LEU A 23 -30.80 -12.90 -18.16
C LEU A 23 -29.28 -13.03 -18.34
N LEU A 24 -28.53 -13.09 -17.23
CA LEU A 24 -27.09 -13.32 -17.26
C LEU A 24 -26.74 -14.69 -17.88
N ALA A 25 -27.49 -15.74 -17.51
CA ALA A 25 -27.32 -17.08 -18.08
C ALA A 25 -27.69 -17.13 -19.57
N ALA A 26 -28.72 -16.38 -20.00
CA ALA A 26 -29.05 -16.23 -21.41
C ALA A 26 -27.92 -15.52 -22.19
N ALA A 27 -27.33 -14.47 -21.61
CA ALA A 27 -26.16 -13.81 -22.17
C ALA A 27 -24.96 -14.76 -22.29
N GLN A 28 -24.68 -15.55 -21.23
CA GLN A 28 -23.58 -16.50 -21.22
C GLN A 28 -23.72 -17.59 -22.28
N ARG A 29 -24.94 -18.09 -22.53
CA ARG A 29 -25.19 -19.07 -23.61
C ARG A 29 -24.91 -18.49 -25.00
N ARG A 30 -25.07 -17.18 -25.19
CA ARG A 30 -24.88 -16.50 -26.47
C ARG A 30 -23.43 -16.05 -26.69
N ASP A 31 -22.82 -15.49 -25.66
CA ASP A 31 -21.44 -15.02 -25.63
C ASP A 31 -20.81 -15.27 -24.24
N PRO A 32 -20.18 -16.43 -24.04
CA PRO A 32 -19.52 -16.75 -22.77
C PRO A 32 -18.41 -15.75 -22.41
N ALA A 33 -17.68 -15.23 -23.40
CA ALA A 33 -16.54 -14.36 -23.18
C ALA A 33 -16.96 -12.98 -22.65
N ALA A 34 -18.08 -12.44 -23.12
CA ALA A 34 -18.62 -11.19 -22.60
C ALA A 34 -19.04 -11.30 -21.12
N VAL A 35 -19.60 -12.44 -20.72
CA VAL A 35 -19.97 -12.70 -19.31
C VAL A 35 -18.74 -12.93 -18.45
N GLU A 36 -17.79 -13.73 -18.93
CA GLU A 36 -16.54 -13.99 -18.21
C GLU A 36 -15.76 -12.69 -17.94
N GLU A 37 -15.64 -11.78 -18.93
CA GLU A 37 -14.97 -10.50 -18.72
C GLU A 37 -15.62 -9.69 -17.59
N LEU A 38 -16.96 -9.64 -17.54
CA LEU A 38 -17.69 -8.92 -16.50
C LEU A 38 -17.50 -9.55 -15.12
N LEU A 39 -17.58 -10.88 -15.01
CA LEU A 39 -17.42 -11.57 -13.73
C LEU A 39 -15.99 -11.49 -13.19
N LEU A 40 -15.00 -11.42 -14.08
CA LEU A 40 -13.59 -11.24 -13.72
C LEU A 40 -13.18 -9.78 -13.49
N LEU A 41 -14.12 -8.83 -13.52
CA LEU A 41 -13.81 -7.46 -13.14
C LEU A 41 -13.51 -7.38 -11.64
N PRO A 42 -12.46 -6.63 -11.25
CA PRO A 42 -12.16 -6.37 -9.83
C PRO A 42 -13.36 -5.79 -9.07
N GLU A 43 -14.12 -4.90 -9.71
CA GLU A 43 -15.28 -4.25 -9.12
C GLU A 43 -16.41 -5.23 -8.74
N THR A 44 -16.58 -6.30 -9.52
CA THR A 44 -17.59 -7.34 -9.27
C THR A 44 -17.28 -8.12 -8.01
N GLY A 45 -16.02 -8.51 -7.79
CA GLY A 45 -15.62 -9.21 -6.57
C GLY A 45 -15.69 -8.31 -5.32
N LEU A 46 -15.35 -7.02 -5.46
CA LEU A 46 -15.51 -6.03 -4.39
C LEU A 46 -16.99 -5.79 -4.04
N TRP A 47 -17.86 -5.75 -5.03
CA TRP A 47 -19.31 -5.67 -4.83
C TRP A 47 -19.85 -6.92 -4.12
N LEU A 48 -19.54 -8.11 -4.63
CA LEU A 48 -20.00 -9.38 -4.05
C LEU A 48 -19.61 -9.48 -2.58
N THR A 49 -18.37 -9.13 -2.24
CA THR A 49 -17.88 -9.19 -0.86
C THR A 49 -18.62 -8.22 0.06
N ARG A 50 -18.88 -6.99 -0.40
CA ARG A 50 -19.65 -6.00 0.36
C ARG A 50 -21.10 -6.45 0.57
N LEU A 51 -21.76 -6.91 -0.49
CA LEU A 51 -23.13 -7.43 -0.41
C LEU A 51 -23.22 -8.62 0.55
N LEU A 52 -22.34 -9.61 0.42
CA LEU A 52 -22.35 -10.79 1.29
C LEU A 52 -22.04 -10.46 2.75
N THR A 53 -21.14 -9.50 3.01
CA THR A 53 -20.87 -9.01 4.36
C THR A 53 -22.12 -8.36 4.93
N ARG A 54 -22.75 -7.47 4.16
CA ARG A 54 -23.96 -6.77 4.57
C ARG A 54 -25.13 -7.72 4.83
N LEU A 55 -25.31 -8.76 4.02
CA LEU A 55 -26.36 -9.77 4.26
C LEU A 55 -26.15 -10.55 5.57
N ARG A 56 -24.92 -10.57 6.11
CA ARG A 56 -24.59 -11.22 7.39
C ARG A 56 -24.60 -10.26 8.58
N SER A 57 -24.64 -8.95 8.35
CA SER A 57 -24.49 -7.93 9.39
C SER A 57 -25.54 -6.83 9.26
N ASN A 58 -26.28 -6.54 10.34
CA ASN A 58 -27.32 -5.48 10.37
C ASN A 58 -26.76 -4.05 10.53
N GLY A 59 -25.61 -3.75 9.91
CA GLY A 59 -24.99 -2.44 10.00
C GLY A 59 -25.71 -1.37 9.16
N PRO A 60 -25.69 -0.10 9.59
CA PRO A 60 -26.15 1.02 8.76
C PRO A 60 -25.29 1.13 7.49
N ALA A 61 -25.91 1.47 6.36
CA ALA A 61 -25.22 1.64 5.08
C ALA A 61 -25.88 2.75 4.25
N ASP A 62 -25.06 3.54 3.56
CA ASP A 62 -25.51 4.67 2.73
C ASP A 62 -26.29 4.24 1.47
N THR A 63 -26.01 3.03 0.98
CA THR A 63 -26.71 2.44 -0.17
C THR A 63 -27.86 1.56 0.33
N PRO A 64 -29.10 1.67 -0.17
CA PRO A 64 -30.19 0.74 0.14
C PRO A 64 -29.86 -0.69 -0.29
N LEU A 65 -30.30 -1.69 0.49
CA LEU A 65 -29.98 -3.10 0.22
C LEU A 65 -30.46 -3.55 -1.18
N TRP A 66 -31.63 -3.07 -1.60
CA TRP A 66 -32.16 -3.38 -2.93
C TRP A 66 -31.32 -2.82 -4.08
N ALA A 67 -30.67 -1.67 -3.86
CA ALA A 67 -29.80 -1.06 -4.86
C ALA A 67 -28.45 -1.80 -4.92
N GLU A 68 -27.92 -2.19 -3.76
CA GLU A 68 -26.70 -3.00 -3.70
C GLU A 68 -26.91 -4.39 -4.31
N ALA A 69 -28.00 -5.09 -3.96
CA ALA A 69 -28.37 -6.35 -4.62
C ALA A 69 -28.67 -6.14 -6.13
N GLY A 70 -29.22 -4.98 -6.48
CA GLY A 70 -29.56 -4.56 -7.83
C GLY A 70 -28.37 -4.40 -8.78
N HIS A 71 -27.13 -4.36 -8.29
CA HIS A 71 -25.96 -4.39 -9.16
C HIS A 71 -25.88 -5.69 -9.99
N LEU A 72 -26.47 -6.79 -9.50
CA LEU A 72 -26.65 -8.02 -10.29
C LEU A 72 -27.48 -7.75 -11.57
N HIS A 73 -28.53 -6.93 -11.46
CA HIS A 73 -29.37 -6.54 -12.60
C HIS A 73 -28.58 -5.71 -13.60
N THR A 74 -27.72 -4.81 -13.11
CA THR A 74 -26.81 -4.03 -13.96
C THR A 74 -25.82 -4.93 -14.71
N LEU A 75 -25.19 -5.89 -14.02
CA LEU A 75 -24.28 -6.86 -14.65
C LEU A 75 -25.01 -7.69 -15.72
N ALA A 76 -26.21 -8.19 -15.42
CA ALA A 76 -27.03 -8.96 -16.36
C ALA A 76 -27.44 -8.15 -17.59
N ALA A 77 -27.87 -6.89 -17.39
CA ALA A 77 -28.25 -6.00 -18.49
C ALA A 77 -27.05 -5.68 -19.40
N VAL A 78 -25.88 -5.37 -18.84
CA VAL A 78 -24.66 -5.12 -19.62
C VAL A 78 -24.22 -6.39 -20.37
N ALA A 79 -24.21 -7.54 -19.69
CA ALA A 79 -23.90 -8.83 -20.31
C ALA A 79 -24.81 -9.14 -21.50
N ALA A 80 -26.13 -8.99 -21.31
CA ALA A 80 -27.11 -9.23 -22.36
C ALA A 80 -26.95 -8.26 -23.53
N ALA A 81 -26.65 -6.98 -23.25
CA ALA A 81 -26.42 -5.99 -24.29
C ALA A 81 -25.17 -6.31 -25.12
N ARG A 82 -24.07 -6.69 -24.46
CA ARG A 82 -22.82 -7.12 -25.11
C ARG A 82 -22.99 -8.40 -25.92
N ALA A 83 -23.80 -9.34 -25.44
CA ALA A 83 -24.16 -10.57 -26.16
C ALA A 83 -25.15 -10.34 -27.32
N GLY A 84 -25.57 -9.09 -27.56
CA GLY A 84 -26.47 -8.73 -28.66
C GLY A 84 -27.93 -9.17 -28.45
N LEU A 85 -28.34 -9.41 -27.21
CA LEU A 85 -29.72 -9.78 -26.89
C LEU A 85 -30.64 -8.54 -26.98
N THR A 86 -31.88 -8.81 -27.39
CA THR A 86 -32.97 -7.83 -27.30
C THR A 86 -33.69 -8.01 -25.97
N PHE A 87 -33.72 -6.97 -25.13
CA PHE A 87 -34.34 -7.03 -23.82
C PHE A 87 -34.76 -5.64 -23.31
N SER A 88 -35.60 -5.63 -22.28
CA SER A 88 -35.91 -4.48 -21.43
C SER A 88 -35.75 -4.96 -19.98
N PHE A 89 -34.86 -4.33 -19.22
CA PHE A 89 -34.57 -4.76 -17.85
C PHE A 89 -34.28 -3.57 -16.91
N PRO A 90 -34.91 -3.52 -15.72
CA PRO A 90 -34.70 -2.45 -14.76
C PRO A 90 -33.40 -2.60 -13.97
N VAL A 91 -32.70 -1.49 -13.73
CA VAL A 91 -31.45 -1.41 -12.96
C VAL A 91 -31.52 -0.26 -11.94
N PRO A 92 -30.75 -0.32 -10.84
CA PRO A 92 -30.69 0.78 -9.88
C PRO A 92 -29.96 2.01 -10.45
N ALA A 93 -30.42 3.19 -10.08
CA ALA A 93 -29.82 4.48 -10.42
C ALA A 93 -29.67 5.36 -9.18
N LEU A 94 -28.51 6.00 -8.99
CA LEU A 94 -28.27 6.94 -7.90
C LEU A 94 -28.32 8.36 -8.45
N GLN A 95 -29.32 9.15 -8.05
CA GLN A 95 -29.51 10.52 -8.56
C GLN A 95 -29.53 10.56 -10.10
N GLU A 96 -30.21 9.59 -10.72
CA GLU A 96 -30.27 9.44 -12.19
C GLU A 96 -28.89 9.24 -12.86
N LYS A 97 -27.87 8.85 -12.08
CA LYS A 97 -26.59 8.31 -12.57
C LYS A 97 -26.70 6.79 -12.65
N ILE A 98 -26.41 6.23 -13.83
CA ILE A 98 -26.44 4.79 -14.11
C ILE A 98 -25.06 4.34 -14.55
N TRP A 99 -24.38 3.58 -13.69
CA TRP A 99 -23.10 2.95 -14.02
C TRP A 99 -23.36 1.65 -14.78
N LEU A 100 -22.77 1.52 -15.95
CA LEU A 100 -22.81 0.34 -16.78
C LEU A 100 -21.39 -0.23 -16.85
N PRO A 101 -21.06 -1.30 -16.08
CA PRO A 101 -19.75 -1.94 -16.07
C PRO A 101 -19.15 -2.10 -17.47
N THR A 102 -17.87 -1.81 -17.64
CA THR A 102 -17.13 -1.79 -18.93
C THR A 102 -17.58 -0.78 -19.99
N LEU A 103 -18.78 -0.19 -19.90
CA LEU A 103 -19.32 0.74 -20.90
C LEU A 103 -19.12 2.20 -20.49
N GLY A 104 -19.58 2.59 -19.30
CA GLY A 104 -19.50 3.98 -18.85
C GLY A 104 -20.58 4.38 -17.84
N LEU A 105 -20.72 5.69 -17.66
CA LEU A 105 -21.69 6.32 -16.77
C LEU A 105 -22.65 7.19 -17.58
N ALA A 106 -23.94 6.85 -17.49
CA ALA A 106 -25.02 7.66 -18.04
C ALA A 106 -25.61 8.60 -16.99
N ARG A 107 -26.06 9.77 -17.44
CA ARG A 107 -26.78 10.75 -16.63
C ARG A 107 -28.13 11.00 -17.28
N LEU A 108 -29.21 10.76 -16.56
CA LEU A 108 -30.56 11.12 -16.99
C LEU A 108 -31.01 12.42 -16.29
N PRO A 109 -31.96 13.16 -16.89
CA PRO A 109 -32.58 14.31 -16.23
C PRO A 109 -33.20 13.90 -14.90
N SER A 110 -32.96 14.70 -13.85
CA SER A 110 -33.48 14.46 -12.49
C SER A 110 -34.33 15.63 -12.02
N ALA A 111 -35.50 15.32 -11.44
CA ALA A 111 -36.32 16.31 -10.72
C ALA A 111 -35.86 16.50 -9.26
N HIS A 112 -34.94 15.67 -8.77
CA HIS A 112 -34.57 15.63 -7.36
C HIS A 112 -33.47 16.63 -7.02
N ARG A 113 -33.77 17.60 -6.15
CA ARG A 113 -32.79 18.53 -5.56
C ARG A 113 -32.00 17.92 -4.39
N HIS A 114 -32.42 16.77 -3.88
CA HIS A 114 -31.82 16.11 -2.72
C HIS A 114 -30.64 15.20 -3.09
N ARG A 115 -29.66 15.12 -2.19
CA ARG A 115 -28.52 14.20 -2.31
C ARG A 115 -28.95 12.77 -1.95
N ASN A 116 -28.46 11.77 -2.67
CA ASN A 116 -28.58 10.31 -2.38
C ASN A 116 -29.95 9.63 -2.58
N VAL A 117 -30.75 10.04 -3.57
CA VAL A 117 -31.99 9.33 -3.93
C VAL A 117 -31.70 8.18 -4.90
N TRP A 118 -32.19 6.97 -4.58
CA TRP A 118 -32.12 5.80 -5.45
C TRP A 118 -33.44 5.56 -6.20
N THR A 119 -33.35 5.40 -7.51
CA THR A 119 -34.46 5.17 -8.44
C THR A 119 -34.22 3.92 -9.30
N VAL A 120 -35.21 3.55 -10.10
CA VAL A 120 -35.12 2.45 -11.06
C VAL A 120 -35.13 3.04 -12.46
N THR A 121 -34.17 2.62 -13.29
CA THR A 121 -34.07 2.99 -14.70
C THR A 121 -34.19 1.75 -15.56
N GLU A 122 -34.96 1.83 -16.64
CA GLU A 122 -35.10 0.71 -17.58
C GLU A 122 -33.97 0.76 -18.61
N VAL A 123 -33.20 -0.33 -18.72
CA VAL A 123 -32.20 -0.54 -19.78
C VAL A 123 -32.84 -1.34 -20.90
N ARG A 124 -32.88 -0.77 -22.10
CA ARG A 124 -33.39 -1.42 -23.31
C ARG A 124 -32.25 -1.65 -24.29
N SER A 125 -32.11 -2.88 -24.76
CA SER A 125 -31.23 -3.23 -25.87
C SER A 125 -32.07 -3.75 -27.01
N ALA A 126 -31.90 -3.19 -28.21
CA ALA A 126 -32.49 -3.71 -29.44
C ALA A 126 -31.62 -3.30 -30.64
N HIS A 127 -31.38 -4.22 -31.58
CA HIS A 127 -30.57 -3.96 -32.78
C HIS A 127 -29.17 -3.37 -32.47
N GLY A 128 -28.53 -3.86 -31.40
CA GLY A 128 -27.21 -3.38 -30.96
C GLY A 128 -27.20 -1.96 -30.38
N ARG A 129 -28.36 -1.36 -30.09
CA ARG A 129 -28.48 -0.03 -29.48
C ARG A 129 -29.02 -0.13 -28.07
N ILE A 130 -28.37 0.59 -27.15
CA ILE A 130 -28.77 0.69 -25.75
C ILE A 130 -29.48 2.02 -25.52
N THR A 131 -30.66 1.96 -24.90
CA THR A 131 -31.45 3.11 -24.48
C THR A 131 -31.79 2.97 -23.01
N LEU A 132 -31.53 4.03 -22.24
CA LEU A 132 -31.90 4.14 -20.84
C LEU A 132 -33.17 4.97 -20.74
N VAL A 133 -34.17 4.48 -20.02
CA VAL A 133 -35.46 5.15 -19.84
C VAL A 133 -35.71 5.33 -18.34
N GLY A 134 -35.60 6.56 -17.87
CA GLY A 134 -35.91 6.96 -16.50
C GLY A 134 -37.29 7.62 -16.42
N ALA A 135 -37.66 8.05 -15.22
CA ALA A 135 -38.97 8.66 -14.97
C ALA A 135 -39.16 10.01 -15.70
N TYR A 136 -38.07 10.76 -15.91
CA TYR A 136 -38.10 12.14 -16.42
C TYR A 136 -37.43 12.31 -17.78
N GLY A 137 -37.01 11.21 -18.43
CA GLY A 137 -36.34 11.29 -19.72
C GLY A 137 -35.75 9.97 -20.17
N GLN A 138 -35.17 9.99 -21.37
CA GLN A 138 -34.47 8.86 -21.94
C GLN A 138 -33.14 9.30 -22.55
N LEU A 139 -32.15 8.41 -22.52
CA LEU A 139 -30.86 8.59 -23.15
C LEU A 139 -30.58 7.40 -24.06
N ARG A 140 -30.41 7.65 -25.35
CA ARG A 140 -29.85 6.66 -26.26
C ARG A 140 -28.33 6.77 -26.21
N LEU A 141 -27.64 5.68 -25.88
CA LEU A 141 -26.19 5.68 -25.89
C LEU A 141 -25.67 5.91 -27.33
N PRO A 142 -24.50 6.55 -27.50
CA PRO A 142 -23.87 6.69 -28.80
C PRO A 142 -23.68 5.32 -29.48
N SER A 143 -23.72 5.29 -30.81
CA SER A 143 -23.50 4.05 -31.59
C SER A 143 -22.10 3.47 -31.39
N VAL A 144 -21.16 4.32 -30.97
CA VAL A 144 -19.82 3.95 -30.53
C VAL A 144 -19.71 4.40 -29.08
N PRO A 145 -19.91 3.49 -28.10
CA PRO A 145 -20.00 3.83 -26.68
C PRO A 145 -18.77 4.55 -26.12
N GLU A 146 -17.63 4.52 -26.81
CA GLU A 146 -16.39 5.21 -26.42
C GLU A 146 -16.43 6.73 -26.68
N HIS A 147 -17.37 7.22 -27.50
CA HIS A 147 -17.51 8.65 -27.75
C HIS A 147 -18.32 9.33 -26.64
N PRO A 148 -17.79 10.36 -25.98
CA PRO A 148 -18.51 11.08 -24.93
C PRO A 148 -19.65 11.95 -25.50
N SER A 149 -20.66 12.22 -24.67
CA SER A 149 -21.66 13.27 -24.87
C SER A 149 -21.92 14.02 -23.55
N SER A 150 -22.79 15.03 -23.55
CA SER A 150 -23.17 15.78 -22.34
C SER A 150 -23.65 14.87 -21.20
N ASP A 151 -24.37 13.81 -21.56
CA ASP A 151 -25.09 12.93 -20.65
C ASP A 151 -24.50 11.50 -20.61
N TRP A 152 -23.38 11.29 -21.31
CA TRP A 152 -22.69 10.00 -21.40
C TRP A 152 -21.19 10.16 -21.21
N LEU A 153 -20.67 9.53 -20.15
CA LEU A 153 -19.25 9.46 -19.83
C LEU A 153 -18.73 8.04 -20.08
N PRO A 154 -18.01 7.79 -21.19
CA PRO A 154 -17.52 6.46 -21.54
C PRO A 154 -16.47 5.96 -20.57
N GLN A 155 -16.40 4.65 -20.34
CA GLN A 155 -15.27 4.06 -19.61
C GLN A 155 -14.00 4.20 -20.46
N ARG A 156 -12.99 4.92 -19.95
CA ARG A 156 -11.73 5.06 -20.68
C ARG A 156 -10.84 3.86 -20.44
N ARG A 157 -10.10 3.48 -21.48
CA ARG A 157 -9.22 2.30 -21.47
C ARG A 157 -7.87 2.64 -22.06
N SER A 158 -6.81 2.28 -21.35
CA SER A 158 -5.42 2.48 -21.78
C SER A 158 -4.82 1.16 -22.26
N PRO A 159 -4.11 1.14 -23.41
CA PRO A 159 -3.29 -0.01 -23.78
C PRO A 159 -2.06 -0.08 -22.87
N LEU A 160 -1.61 -1.30 -22.54
CA LEU A 160 -0.33 -1.49 -21.85
C LEU A 160 0.87 -1.43 -22.82
N VAL A 161 0.65 -1.77 -24.08
CA VAL A 161 1.62 -1.70 -25.16
C VAL A 161 0.99 -0.94 -26.31
N ALA A 162 1.70 0.03 -26.88
CA ALA A 162 1.21 0.80 -28.02
C ALA A 162 0.76 -0.13 -29.16
N GLY A 163 -0.47 0.06 -29.66
CA GLY A 163 -1.05 -0.76 -30.73
C GLY A 163 -1.58 -2.14 -30.31
N ALA A 164 -1.46 -2.54 -29.04
CA ALA A 164 -2.01 -3.81 -28.57
C ALA A 164 -3.55 -3.78 -28.51
N ALA A 165 -4.17 -4.92 -28.85
CA ALA A 165 -5.63 -5.07 -28.81
C ALA A 165 -6.18 -5.02 -27.37
N ARG A 166 -5.42 -5.53 -26.39
CA ARG A 166 -5.84 -5.55 -24.98
C ARG A 166 -5.68 -4.16 -24.34
N ARG A 167 -6.78 -3.65 -23.77
CA ARG A 167 -6.82 -2.35 -23.07
C ARG A 167 -7.48 -2.51 -21.71
N ILE A 168 -6.85 -1.97 -20.68
CA ILE A 168 -7.39 -2.01 -19.32
C ILE A 168 -8.17 -0.72 -19.02
N PRO A 169 -9.28 -0.78 -18.28
CA PRO A 169 -9.95 0.41 -17.77
C PRO A 169 -9.03 1.25 -16.87
N LEU A 170 -8.98 2.55 -17.14
CA LEU A 170 -8.60 3.56 -16.15
C LEU A 170 -9.91 4.03 -15.50
N ASP A 171 -10.28 3.40 -14.39
CA ASP A 171 -11.55 3.60 -13.70
C ASP A 171 -11.54 4.91 -12.88
N ASP A 172 -11.93 5.96 -13.58
CA ASP A 172 -12.23 7.28 -13.06
C ASP A 172 -13.73 7.60 -13.19
N LEU A 173 -14.60 6.59 -13.04
CA LEU A 173 -16.06 6.77 -12.95
C LEU A 173 -16.60 6.25 -11.61
N GLY A 174 -15.92 5.25 -11.03
CA GLY A 174 -15.95 4.91 -9.61
C GLY A 174 -17.33 4.66 -8.99
N HIS A 175 -17.86 3.44 -9.10
CA HIS A 175 -18.98 2.96 -8.26
C HIS A 175 -18.55 1.97 -7.18
N HIS A 176 -17.56 1.13 -7.49
CA HIS A 176 -17.11 0.02 -6.67
C HIS A 176 -15.58 0.03 -6.58
N ARG A 177 -15.06 0.96 -5.75
CA ARG A 177 -13.63 1.25 -5.66
C ARG A 177 -12.93 0.43 -4.58
N ILE A 178 -11.65 0.13 -4.83
CA ILE A 178 -10.74 -0.49 -3.86
C ILE A 178 -10.42 0.50 -2.74
N ALA A 179 -10.11 1.74 -3.13
CA ALA A 179 -9.87 2.84 -2.21
C ALA A 179 -11.02 3.86 -2.31
N PRO A 180 -11.54 4.36 -1.17
CA PRO A 180 -12.51 5.46 -1.20
C PRO A 180 -11.88 6.70 -1.85
N MET A 181 -12.70 7.45 -2.58
CA MET A 181 -12.29 8.77 -3.07
C MET A 181 -12.23 9.74 -1.88
N PRO A 182 -11.17 10.56 -1.77
CA PRO A 182 -11.18 11.69 -0.84
C PRO A 182 -12.35 12.63 -1.13
N ASP A 183 -12.89 13.26 -0.10
CA ASP A 183 -13.95 14.26 -0.25
C ASP A 183 -13.49 15.39 -1.20
N GLY A 184 -14.34 15.73 -2.16
CA GLY A 184 -14.07 16.80 -3.14
C GLY A 184 -13.15 16.43 -4.31
N ALA A 185 -12.67 15.18 -4.39
CA ALA A 185 -11.94 14.72 -5.58
C ALA A 185 -12.85 14.74 -6.82
N ALA A 186 -12.32 15.21 -7.96
CA ALA A 186 -13.06 15.22 -9.21
C ALA A 186 -13.54 13.80 -9.55
N GLU A 187 -14.83 13.66 -9.86
CA GLU A 187 -15.42 12.36 -10.23
C GLU A 187 -14.75 11.75 -11.46
N ARG A 188 -14.13 12.58 -12.33
CA ARG A 188 -13.53 12.20 -13.62
C ARG A 188 -12.20 12.92 -13.84
N LEU A 189 -11.19 12.23 -14.37
CA LEU A 189 -9.91 12.86 -14.72
C LEU A 189 -10.07 13.86 -15.89
N THR A 190 -9.26 14.92 -15.91
CA THR A 190 -9.11 15.76 -17.12
C THR A 190 -8.51 14.95 -18.28
N HIS A 191 -8.60 15.46 -19.52
CA HIS A 191 -7.95 14.82 -20.67
C HIS A 191 -6.43 14.69 -20.47
N GLY A 192 -5.76 15.79 -20.10
CA GLY A 192 -4.31 15.77 -19.87
C GLY A 192 -3.86 14.85 -18.71
N ALA A 193 -4.65 14.73 -17.64
CA ALA A 193 -4.35 13.78 -16.56
C ALA A 193 -4.51 12.33 -17.02
N TYR A 194 -5.52 12.04 -17.83
CA TYR A 194 -5.69 10.72 -18.44
C TYR A 194 -4.56 10.37 -19.40
N ASP A 195 -4.15 11.31 -20.26
CA ASP A 195 -3.05 11.09 -21.21
C ASP A 195 -1.73 10.84 -20.46
N SER A 196 -1.49 11.57 -19.37
CA SER A 196 -0.33 11.37 -18.50
C SER A 196 -0.33 9.98 -17.87
N TRP A 197 -1.46 9.53 -17.32
CA TRP A 197 -1.61 8.17 -16.80
C TRP A 197 -1.39 7.10 -17.89
N SER A 198 -2.03 7.28 -19.04
CA SER A 198 -1.94 6.32 -20.14
C SER A 198 -0.51 6.19 -20.66
N ARG A 199 0.21 7.31 -20.79
CA ARG A 199 1.62 7.31 -21.20
C ARG A 199 2.50 6.64 -20.15
N LEU A 200 2.34 7.01 -18.87
CA LEU A 200 3.12 6.43 -17.78
C LEU A 200 2.92 4.91 -17.65
N LEU A 201 1.71 4.41 -17.90
CA LEU A 201 1.43 2.97 -17.90
C LEU A 201 2.12 2.23 -19.05
N GLN A 202 2.16 2.83 -20.24
CA GLN A 202 2.89 2.26 -21.38
C GLN A 202 4.40 2.25 -21.12
N GLU A 203 4.98 3.38 -20.73
CA GLU A 203 6.41 3.51 -20.42
C GLU A 203 6.83 2.52 -19.30
N SER A 204 6.01 2.37 -18.26
CA SER A 204 6.29 1.44 -17.15
C SER A 204 6.14 -0.03 -17.54
N TYR A 205 5.17 -0.38 -18.38
CA TYR A 205 5.03 -1.75 -18.87
C TYR A 205 6.19 -2.13 -19.81
N GLU A 206 6.61 -1.23 -20.70
CA GLU A 206 7.79 -1.42 -21.56
C GLU A 206 9.06 -1.63 -20.73
N LEU A 207 9.25 -0.82 -19.68
CA LEU A 207 10.36 -0.99 -18.76
C LEU A 207 10.27 -2.31 -17.99
N LEU A 208 9.08 -2.72 -17.52
CA LEU A 208 8.88 -4.03 -16.89
C LEU A 208 9.23 -5.16 -17.86
N ALA A 209 8.79 -5.10 -19.11
CA ALA A 209 9.10 -6.12 -20.11
C ALA A 209 10.60 -6.23 -20.38
N ALA A 210 11.33 -5.11 -20.34
CA ALA A 210 12.78 -5.08 -20.54
C ALA A 210 13.58 -5.56 -19.32
N MET A 211 13.14 -5.23 -18.11
CA MET A 211 13.89 -5.50 -16.86
C MET A 211 13.46 -6.81 -16.18
N ASP A 212 12.18 -7.14 -16.29
CA ASP A 212 11.50 -8.23 -15.60
C ASP A 212 10.38 -8.84 -16.48
N PRO A 213 10.74 -9.61 -17.52
CA PRO A 213 9.77 -10.25 -18.41
C PRO A 213 8.71 -11.09 -17.68
N PRO A 214 9.05 -11.93 -16.66
CA PRO A 214 8.04 -12.70 -15.94
C PRO A 214 6.97 -11.84 -15.24
N THR A 215 7.32 -10.67 -14.71
CA THR A 215 6.32 -9.76 -14.12
C THR A 215 5.49 -9.07 -15.20
N ALA A 216 6.08 -8.71 -16.34
CA ALA A 216 5.35 -8.16 -17.47
C ALA A 216 4.32 -9.16 -18.04
N ASP A 217 4.69 -10.42 -18.20
CA ASP A 217 3.78 -11.50 -18.62
C ASP A 217 2.63 -11.68 -17.62
N ALA A 218 2.94 -11.64 -16.32
CA ALA A 218 1.92 -11.67 -15.28
C ALA A 218 1.00 -10.44 -15.36
N ALA A 219 1.53 -9.24 -15.62
CA ALA A 219 0.74 -8.02 -15.79
C ALA A 219 -0.20 -8.11 -17.00
N ALA A 220 0.27 -8.69 -18.12
CA ALA A 220 -0.51 -8.89 -19.33
C ALA A 220 -1.76 -9.75 -19.10
N VAL A 221 -1.79 -10.59 -18.05
CA VAL A 221 -2.92 -11.45 -17.71
C VAL A 221 -3.72 -10.88 -16.53
N LEU A 222 -3.02 -10.55 -15.44
CA LEU A 222 -3.63 -10.22 -14.15
C LEU A 222 -4.05 -8.76 -14.03
N LEU A 223 -3.38 -7.81 -14.69
CA LEU A 223 -3.78 -6.41 -14.57
C LEU A 223 -5.10 -6.18 -15.32
N ARG A 224 -6.20 -5.99 -14.59
CA ARG A 224 -7.56 -5.87 -15.14
C ARG A 224 -8.08 -4.46 -15.11
N SER A 225 -7.73 -3.64 -14.12
CA SER A 225 -8.14 -2.23 -14.04
C SER A 225 -7.20 -1.42 -13.15
N LEU A 226 -7.07 -0.13 -13.44
CA LEU A 226 -6.39 0.83 -12.58
C LEU A 226 -7.38 1.93 -12.16
N GLN A 227 -7.46 2.20 -10.85
CA GLN A 227 -8.24 3.28 -10.26
C GLN A 227 -7.31 4.45 -9.90
N PRO A 228 -7.35 5.56 -10.65
CA PRO A 228 -6.52 6.71 -10.36
C PRO A 228 -6.90 7.34 -9.02
N MET A 229 -5.89 7.76 -8.25
CA MET A 229 -6.05 8.51 -7.01
C MET A 229 -5.25 9.81 -7.12
N SER A 230 -5.57 10.78 -6.26
CA SER A 230 -4.82 12.04 -6.18
C SER A 230 -3.32 11.79 -5.98
N ALA A 231 -2.49 12.66 -6.55
CA ALA A 231 -1.05 12.63 -6.36
C ALA A 231 -0.71 12.62 -4.85
N HIS A 232 0.40 11.97 -4.51
CA HIS A 232 0.91 11.91 -3.15
C HIS A 232 2.32 12.51 -3.10
N GLU A 233 2.98 12.44 -1.95
CA GLU A 233 4.35 12.91 -1.78
C GLU A 233 5.32 12.16 -2.71
N ARG A 234 6.35 12.87 -3.19
CA ARG A 234 7.38 12.32 -4.08
C ARG A 234 7.98 11.04 -3.48
N PHE A 235 8.14 10.00 -4.28
CA PHE A 235 8.57 8.65 -3.87
C PHE A 235 7.65 7.88 -2.91
N ARG A 236 6.61 8.50 -2.34
CA ARG A 236 5.59 7.82 -1.52
C ARG A 236 4.37 7.53 -2.38
N VAL A 237 4.47 6.59 -3.30
CA VAL A 237 3.28 6.18 -4.07
C VAL A 237 2.28 5.53 -3.11
N ARG A 238 1.05 6.05 -3.06
CA ARG A 238 -0.05 5.40 -2.36
C ARG A 238 -0.74 4.45 -3.31
N SER A 239 -0.46 3.16 -3.17
CA SER A 239 -1.13 2.10 -3.93
C SER A 239 -1.84 1.11 -3.00
N VAL A 240 -2.87 0.47 -3.53
CA VAL A 240 -3.61 -0.59 -2.84
C VAL A 240 -4.26 -1.54 -3.83
N SER A 241 -4.24 -2.81 -3.50
CA SER A 241 -5.00 -3.89 -4.13
C SER A 241 -5.89 -4.59 -3.10
N SER A 242 -6.83 -5.40 -3.56
CA SER A 242 -7.73 -6.17 -2.71
C SER A 242 -7.75 -7.62 -3.16
N GLY A 243 -7.65 -8.55 -2.21
CA GLY A 243 -7.82 -9.98 -2.49
C GLY A 243 -9.21 -10.32 -3.04
N HIS A 244 -10.21 -9.48 -2.78
CA HIS A 244 -11.56 -9.63 -3.31
C HIS A 244 -11.76 -8.96 -4.69
N GLY A 245 -10.80 -8.18 -5.16
CA GLY A 245 -10.81 -7.52 -6.47
C GLY A 245 -9.53 -7.85 -7.23
N VAL A 246 -9.26 -9.14 -7.44
CA VAL A 246 -8.02 -9.64 -8.04
C VAL A 246 -7.76 -8.95 -9.38
N GLY A 247 -6.57 -8.37 -9.54
CA GLY A 247 -6.17 -7.69 -10.76
C GLY A 247 -6.58 -6.22 -10.86
N GLY A 248 -7.32 -5.72 -9.87
CA GLY A 248 -7.57 -4.31 -9.70
C GLY A 248 -6.52 -3.68 -8.78
N LEU A 249 -6.06 -2.49 -9.15
CA LEU A 249 -5.23 -1.67 -8.29
C LEU A 249 -5.76 -0.24 -8.26
N ALA A 250 -5.63 0.42 -7.12
CA ALA A 250 -5.79 1.86 -7.01
C ALA A 250 -4.43 2.47 -6.69
N SER A 251 -4.08 3.59 -7.34
CA SER A 251 -2.77 4.22 -7.16
C SER A 251 -2.84 5.73 -7.30
N SER A 252 -2.12 6.45 -6.42
CA SER A 252 -1.69 7.82 -6.73
C SER A 252 -0.79 7.79 -7.95
N VAL A 253 -0.74 8.87 -8.73
CA VAL A 253 0.15 8.94 -9.89
C VAL A 253 1.62 8.86 -9.44
N PRO A 254 2.41 7.88 -9.90
CA PRO A 254 3.85 7.83 -9.63
C PRO A 254 4.61 8.92 -10.38
N ASP A 255 5.74 9.38 -9.83
CA ASP A 255 6.52 10.48 -10.42
C ASP A 255 7.25 10.08 -11.71
N THR A 256 7.62 8.79 -11.84
CA THR A 256 8.45 8.28 -12.94
C THR A 256 8.02 6.87 -13.38
N ALA A 257 8.38 6.49 -14.61
CA ALA A 257 8.11 5.16 -15.14
C ALA A 257 8.73 4.02 -14.30
N PRO A 258 9.97 4.10 -13.79
CA PRO A 258 10.53 3.11 -12.86
C PRO A 258 9.72 2.94 -11.56
N LEU A 259 9.25 4.04 -10.96
CA LEU A 259 8.40 3.97 -9.75
C LEU A 259 7.04 3.35 -10.06
N CYS A 260 6.44 3.70 -11.21
CA CYS A 260 5.20 3.07 -11.67
C CYS A 260 5.39 1.57 -11.92
N ALA A 261 6.48 1.16 -12.59
CA ALA A 261 6.83 -0.24 -12.83
C ALA A 261 7.00 -1.03 -11.51
N ALA A 262 7.73 -0.46 -10.54
CA ALA A 262 7.88 -1.07 -9.21
C ALA A 262 6.53 -1.19 -8.47
N THR A 263 5.65 -0.19 -8.61
CA THR A 263 4.29 -0.19 -8.02
C THR A 263 3.41 -1.26 -8.66
N LEU A 264 3.42 -1.38 -9.99
CA LEU A 264 2.72 -2.44 -10.71
C LEU A 264 3.22 -3.82 -10.28
N ALA A 265 4.54 -4.01 -10.21
CA ALA A 265 5.14 -5.26 -9.75
C ALA A 265 4.66 -5.63 -8.33
N HIS A 266 4.64 -4.65 -7.42
CA HIS A 266 4.17 -4.82 -6.05
C HIS A 266 2.70 -5.25 -5.98
N GLU A 267 1.79 -4.47 -6.58
CA GLU A 267 0.35 -4.71 -6.50
C GLU A 267 -0.10 -5.98 -7.23
N LEU A 268 0.60 -6.35 -8.31
CA LEU A 268 0.37 -7.61 -9.01
C LEU A 268 0.71 -8.82 -8.16
N GLN A 269 1.78 -8.75 -7.35
CA GLN A 269 2.10 -9.85 -6.44
C GLN A 269 1.08 -9.99 -5.32
N HIS A 270 0.56 -8.88 -4.78
CA HIS A 270 -0.55 -8.94 -3.82
C HIS A 270 -1.80 -9.58 -4.44
N SER A 271 -2.16 -9.19 -5.66
CA SER A 271 -3.28 -9.81 -6.40
C SER A 271 -3.05 -11.31 -6.62
N LYS A 272 -1.86 -11.69 -7.09
CA LYS A 272 -1.49 -13.08 -7.37
C LYS A 272 -1.52 -13.94 -6.10
N LEU A 273 -0.90 -13.49 -5.02
CA LEU A 273 -0.87 -14.24 -3.77
C LEU A 273 -2.25 -14.35 -3.15
N SER A 274 -3.06 -13.28 -3.18
CA SER A 274 -4.42 -13.32 -2.68
C SER A 274 -5.28 -14.34 -3.43
N ALA A 275 -5.16 -14.39 -4.76
CA ALA A 275 -5.85 -15.40 -5.56
C ALA A 275 -5.40 -16.83 -5.20
N LEU A 276 -4.10 -17.04 -4.96
CA LEU A 276 -3.57 -18.35 -4.53
C LEU A 276 -4.01 -18.73 -3.12
N MET A 277 -4.06 -17.79 -2.19
CA MET A 277 -4.46 -18.03 -0.80
C MET A 277 -5.93 -18.41 -0.66
N HIS A 278 -6.78 -18.12 -1.65
CA HIS A 278 -8.14 -18.67 -1.71
C HIS A 278 -8.18 -20.18 -2.01
N LEU A 279 -7.12 -20.73 -2.61
CA LEU A 279 -7.01 -22.15 -2.96
C LEU A 279 -6.13 -22.92 -1.95
N TYR A 280 -5.06 -22.27 -1.47
CA TYR A 280 -4.05 -22.88 -0.60
C TYR A 280 -3.74 -21.95 0.59
N PRO A 281 -4.27 -22.23 1.80
CA PRO A 281 -3.92 -21.44 2.98
C PRO A 281 -2.43 -21.61 3.32
N LEU A 282 -1.72 -20.50 3.51
CA LEU A 282 -0.30 -20.49 3.86
C LEU A 282 -0.04 -20.45 5.37
N HIS A 283 -1.05 -20.05 6.15
CA HIS A 283 -0.97 -20.05 7.60
C HIS A 283 -2.32 -20.39 8.21
N GLU A 284 -2.28 -20.94 9.41
CA GLU A 284 -3.46 -21.17 10.23
C GLU A 284 -4.00 -19.84 10.77
N PRO A 285 -5.33 -19.69 10.88
CA PRO A 285 -5.91 -18.55 11.57
C PRO A 285 -5.58 -18.63 13.07
N ALA A 286 -5.45 -17.47 13.71
CA ALA A 286 -5.31 -17.43 15.16
C ALA A 286 -6.57 -18.02 15.83
N PRO A 287 -6.43 -18.78 16.93
CA PRO A 287 -7.59 -19.25 17.70
C PRO A 287 -8.48 -18.07 18.12
N PRO A 288 -9.81 -18.24 18.15
CA PRO A 288 -10.72 -17.20 18.63
C PRO A 288 -10.32 -16.71 20.04
N GLY A 289 -10.18 -15.39 20.20
CA GLY A 289 -9.81 -14.76 21.47
C GLY A 289 -8.31 -14.76 21.81
N ALA A 290 -7.46 -15.43 21.03
CA ALA A 290 -6.01 -15.32 21.20
C ALA A 290 -5.49 -13.97 20.67
N PRO A 291 -4.55 -13.31 21.36
CA PRO A 291 -3.94 -12.09 20.84
C PRO A 291 -3.18 -12.41 19.55
N GLN A 292 -3.37 -11.57 18.53
CA GLN A 292 -2.69 -11.75 17.27
C GLN A 292 -1.20 -11.43 17.43
N ARG A 293 -0.33 -12.36 17.05
CA ARG A 293 1.11 -12.12 17.03
C ARG A 293 1.45 -11.06 15.98
N LEU A 294 2.21 -10.05 16.39
CA LEU A 294 2.64 -8.94 15.55
C LEU A 294 4.15 -9.00 15.30
N TYR A 295 4.56 -8.56 14.11
CA TYR A 295 5.94 -8.60 13.64
C TYR A 295 6.36 -7.22 13.16
N TYR A 296 7.67 -6.99 13.19
CA TYR A 296 8.29 -5.88 12.47
C TYR A 296 8.13 -6.08 10.96
N ALA A 297 7.42 -5.16 10.30
CA ALA A 297 7.28 -5.12 8.85
C ALA A 297 8.19 -4.04 8.27
N PRO A 298 9.28 -4.37 7.56
CA PRO A 298 10.28 -3.39 7.15
C PRO A 298 9.82 -2.50 5.99
N TRP A 299 8.62 -2.73 5.46
CA TRP A 299 7.98 -1.96 4.40
C TRP A 299 6.79 -1.11 4.88
N ARG A 300 6.49 -1.13 6.19
CA ARG A 300 5.37 -0.38 6.78
C ARG A 300 5.77 0.20 8.13
N ASP A 301 5.05 1.23 8.51
CA ASP A 301 5.22 1.85 9.82
C ASP A 301 4.53 1.00 10.92
N ASP A 302 3.36 0.40 10.67
CA ASP A 302 2.63 -0.40 11.65
C ASP A 302 3.15 -1.85 11.78
N PRO A 303 3.12 -2.44 12.99
CA PRO A 303 3.29 -3.87 13.19
C PRO A 303 2.27 -4.68 12.38
N ARG A 304 2.70 -5.80 11.79
CA ARG A 304 1.82 -6.62 10.93
C ARG A 304 1.63 -8.02 11.49
N PRO A 305 0.47 -8.66 11.27
CA PRO A 305 0.31 -10.08 11.53
C PRO A 305 0.95 -10.94 10.45
N LEU A 306 1.09 -12.25 10.71
CA LEU A 306 1.77 -13.20 9.82
C LEU A 306 1.25 -13.14 8.37
N GLY A 307 -0.07 -13.15 8.15
CA GLY A 307 -0.63 -13.03 6.80
C GLY A 307 -0.21 -11.75 6.07
N GLY A 308 -0.15 -10.62 6.79
CA GLY A 308 0.36 -9.35 6.25
C GLY A 308 1.85 -9.38 5.97
N MET A 309 2.63 -10.11 6.77
CA MET A 309 4.06 -10.32 6.55
C MET A 309 4.34 -11.17 5.31
N LEU A 310 3.59 -12.27 5.12
CA LEU A 310 3.70 -13.14 3.94
C LEU A 310 3.38 -12.37 2.65
N GLN A 311 2.31 -11.58 2.67
CA GLN A 311 1.93 -10.70 1.57
C GLN A 311 3.05 -9.70 1.22
N GLY A 312 3.60 -9.02 2.23
CA GLY A 312 4.70 -8.08 2.02
C GLY A 312 5.99 -8.75 1.51
N ALA A 313 6.42 -9.85 2.12
CA ALA A 313 7.63 -10.56 1.72
C ALA A 313 7.57 -11.02 0.25
N TYR A 314 6.42 -11.55 -0.17
CA TYR A 314 6.19 -11.97 -1.56
C TYR A 314 6.20 -10.78 -2.53
N ALA A 315 5.49 -9.69 -2.21
CA ALA A 315 5.45 -8.50 -3.07
C ALA A 315 6.80 -7.80 -3.19
N PHE A 316 7.49 -7.57 -2.08
CA PHE A 316 8.79 -6.89 -2.09
C PHE A 316 9.91 -7.71 -2.73
N THR A 317 9.77 -9.04 -2.84
CA THR A 317 10.73 -9.84 -3.60
C THR A 317 10.67 -9.51 -5.10
N ALA A 318 9.48 -9.26 -5.66
CA ALA A 318 9.36 -8.80 -7.04
C ALA A 318 9.91 -7.37 -7.22
N VAL A 319 9.63 -6.47 -6.27
CA VAL A 319 10.18 -5.10 -6.26
C VAL A 319 11.71 -5.12 -6.22
N ALA A 320 12.30 -5.91 -5.31
CA ALA A 320 13.74 -6.06 -5.18
C ALA A 320 14.37 -6.62 -6.47
N ARG A 321 13.72 -7.61 -7.11
CA ARG A 321 14.17 -8.19 -8.37
C ARG A 321 14.15 -7.17 -9.52
N PHE A 322 13.07 -6.40 -9.64
CA PHE A 322 12.95 -5.34 -10.64
C PHE A 322 14.05 -4.29 -10.46
N TRP A 323 14.24 -3.76 -9.24
CA TRP A 323 15.29 -2.76 -8.99
C TRP A 323 16.69 -3.31 -9.19
N SER A 324 16.93 -4.58 -8.88
CA SER A 324 18.22 -5.23 -9.16
C SER A 324 18.51 -5.30 -10.67
N ALA A 325 17.47 -5.56 -11.48
CA ALA A 325 17.60 -5.56 -12.93
C ALA A 325 17.85 -4.16 -13.49
N CYS A 326 17.19 -3.14 -12.92
CA CYS A 326 17.44 -1.73 -13.24
C CYS A 326 18.86 -1.31 -12.86
N ALA A 327 19.32 -1.62 -11.65
CA ALA A 327 20.66 -1.28 -11.17
C ALA A 327 21.78 -1.87 -12.04
N ALA A 328 21.53 -3.05 -12.65
CA ALA A 328 22.48 -3.70 -13.56
C ALA A 328 22.52 -3.11 -14.97
N ARG A 329 21.53 -2.29 -15.38
CA ARG A 329 21.36 -1.83 -16.77
C ARG A 329 21.30 -0.31 -16.93
N LEU A 330 20.82 0.40 -15.92
CA LEU A 330 20.74 1.86 -15.93
C LEU A 330 22.05 2.46 -15.42
N ALA A 331 22.41 3.63 -15.95
CA ALA A 331 23.59 4.39 -15.57
C ALA A 331 23.20 5.73 -14.94
N GLY A 332 24.18 6.44 -14.38
CA GLY A 332 23.97 7.78 -13.81
C GLY A 332 23.03 7.78 -12.60
N PRO A 333 22.31 8.90 -12.36
CA PRO A 333 21.40 9.04 -11.21
C PRO A 333 20.34 7.94 -11.11
N ASP A 334 19.78 7.49 -12.24
CA ASP A 334 18.77 6.42 -12.27
C ASP A 334 19.37 5.07 -11.86
N GLY A 335 20.60 4.78 -12.28
CA GLY A 335 21.36 3.60 -11.84
C GLY A 335 21.66 3.63 -10.34
N GLY A 336 22.06 4.79 -9.82
CA GLY A 336 22.31 4.99 -8.38
C GLY A 336 21.06 4.81 -7.52
N LEU A 337 19.94 5.42 -7.91
CA LEU A 337 18.66 5.21 -7.23
C LEU A 337 18.23 3.74 -7.29
N ALA A 338 18.37 3.07 -8.44
CA ALA A 338 18.04 1.66 -8.57
C ALA A 338 18.93 0.76 -7.69
N ALA A 339 20.23 1.05 -7.58
CA ALA A 339 21.14 0.34 -6.69
C ALA A 339 20.75 0.51 -5.22
N PHE A 340 20.37 1.72 -4.82
CA PHE A 340 19.84 2.00 -3.47
C PHE A 340 18.56 1.21 -3.19
N GLU A 341 17.56 1.27 -4.07
CA GLU A 341 16.30 0.55 -3.90
C GLU A 341 16.50 -0.98 -3.85
N SER A 342 17.30 -1.52 -4.76
CA SER A 342 17.63 -2.95 -4.79
C SER A 342 18.22 -3.40 -3.45
N ALA A 343 19.28 -2.72 -2.99
CA ALA A 343 19.95 -3.07 -1.74
C ALA A 343 19.05 -2.89 -0.52
N LEU A 344 18.18 -1.87 -0.51
CA LEU A 344 17.27 -1.59 0.60
C LEU A 344 16.27 -2.74 0.78
N TRP A 345 15.59 -3.13 -0.30
CA TRP A 345 14.58 -4.17 -0.24
C TRP A 345 15.20 -5.56 -0.03
N LEU A 346 16.32 -5.87 -0.67
CA LEU A 346 17.01 -7.15 -0.44
C LEU A 346 17.54 -7.29 0.98
N GLY A 347 18.12 -6.22 1.56
CA GLY A 347 18.57 -6.23 2.94
C GLY A 347 17.42 -6.50 3.91
N ARG A 348 16.29 -5.80 3.73
CA ARG A 348 15.07 -5.98 4.51
C ARG A 348 14.50 -7.39 4.40
N LEU A 349 14.44 -7.95 3.20
CA LEU A 349 13.94 -9.32 2.96
C LEU A 349 14.84 -10.39 3.58
N THR A 350 16.16 -10.20 3.49
CA THR A 350 17.16 -11.12 4.06
C THR A 350 17.05 -11.20 5.58
N GLU A 351 16.65 -10.11 6.23
CA GLU A 351 16.39 -10.09 7.67
C GLU A 351 15.09 -10.83 8.03
N VAL A 352 13.98 -10.54 7.36
CA VAL A 352 12.65 -10.96 7.85
C VAL A 352 12.22 -12.34 7.36
N VAL A 353 12.61 -12.76 6.15
CA VAL A 353 12.15 -14.03 5.58
C VAL A 353 12.56 -15.24 6.43
N PRO A 354 13.83 -15.35 6.92
CA PRO A 354 14.22 -16.45 7.81
C PRO A 354 13.40 -16.47 9.11
N ALA A 355 13.15 -15.30 9.72
CA ALA A 355 12.37 -15.20 10.95
C ALA A 355 10.93 -15.70 10.74
N LEU A 356 10.30 -15.38 9.60
CA LEU A 356 8.95 -15.87 9.28
C LEU A 356 8.92 -17.38 9.06
N ALA A 357 9.97 -17.98 8.49
CA ALA A 357 10.04 -19.41 8.21
C ALA A 357 10.00 -20.29 9.47
N THR A 358 10.32 -19.71 10.63
CA THR A 358 10.25 -20.40 11.93
C THR A 358 8.87 -20.35 12.59
N ASP A 359 7.90 -19.67 11.96
CA ASP A 359 6.61 -19.47 12.61
C ASP A 359 5.77 -20.77 12.66
N PRO A 360 5.30 -21.18 13.85
CA PRO A 360 4.56 -22.43 14.00
C PRO A 360 3.17 -22.39 13.34
N ALA A 361 2.62 -21.20 13.03
CA ALA A 361 1.33 -21.08 12.38
C ALA A 361 1.39 -21.35 10.87
N LEU A 362 2.57 -21.57 10.26
CA LEU A 362 2.66 -21.91 8.85
C LEU A 362 2.07 -23.29 8.55
N THR A 363 1.31 -23.38 7.46
CA THR A 363 0.90 -24.68 6.89
C THR A 363 2.10 -25.34 6.19
N ALA A 364 1.96 -26.59 5.73
CA ALA A 364 2.98 -27.22 4.90
C ALA A 364 3.26 -26.39 3.62
N ALA A 365 2.21 -25.96 2.93
CA ALA A 365 2.33 -25.09 1.76
C ALA A 365 2.99 -23.73 2.11
N GLY A 366 2.69 -23.17 3.30
CA GLY A 366 3.32 -21.95 3.79
C GLY A 366 4.83 -22.09 3.98
N ARG A 367 5.27 -23.19 4.58
CA ARG A 367 6.70 -23.50 4.77
C ARG A 367 7.42 -23.68 3.42
N ASP A 368 6.84 -24.44 2.50
CA ASP A 368 7.42 -24.66 1.18
C ASP A 368 7.53 -23.35 0.38
N ALA A 369 6.48 -22.52 0.42
CA ALA A 369 6.46 -21.22 -0.23
C ALA A 369 7.53 -20.27 0.34
N LEU A 370 7.68 -20.21 1.67
CA LEU A 370 8.70 -19.39 2.32
C LEU A 370 10.11 -19.90 2.05
N GLN A 371 10.32 -21.22 2.00
CA GLN A 371 11.62 -21.79 1.65
C GLN A 371 12.01 -21.44 0.20
N ALA A 372 11.06 -21.51 -0.73
CA ALA A 372 11.29 -21.09 -2.12
C ALA A 372 11.58 -19.58 -2.21
N LEU A 373 10.84 -18.76 -1.44
CA LEU A 373 11.06 -17.31 -1.35
C LEU A 373 12.44 -16.98 -0.78
N HIS A 374 12.83 -17.64 0.32
CA HIS A 374 14.14 -17.50 0.94
C HIS A 374 15.26 -17.82 -0.06
N GLY A 375 15.15 -18.94 -0.78
CA GLY A 375 16.11 -19.28 -1.84
C GLY A 375 16.19 -18.22 -2.95
N ALA A 376 15.06 -17.61 -3.32
CA ALA A 376 15.04 -16.51 -4.29
C ALA A 376 15.73 -15.24 -3.76
N VAL A 377 15.46 -14.86 -2.51
CA VAL A 377 16.09 -13.71 -1.84
C VAL A 377 17.61 -13.91 -1.73
N VAL A 378 18.08 -15.09 -1.31
CA VAL A 378 19.52 -15.41 -1.22
C VAL A 378 20.20 -15.28 -2.58
N ARG A 379 19.60 -15.82 -3.65
CA ARG A 379 20.16 -15.71 -5.01
C ARG A 379 20.24 -14.27 -5.50
N LEU A 380 19.25 -13.43 -5.18
CA LEU A 380 19.26 -12.02 -5.55
C LEU A 380 20.28 -11.24 -4.73
N HIS A 381 20.32 -11.49 -3.41
CA HIS A 381 21.26 -10.84 -2.51
C HIS A 381 22.72 -11.12 -2.90
N GLY A 382 23.05 -12.35 -3.29
CA GLY A 382 24.40 -12.71 -3.75
C GLY A 382 24.87 -12.00 -5.02
N ARG A 383 23.99 -11.27 -5.73
CA ARG A 383 24.33 -10.44 -6.89
C ARG A 383 24.44 -8.95 -6.54
N THR A 384 24.16 -8.58 -5.29
CA THR A 384 24.23 -7.19 -4.84
C THR A 384 25.70 -6.79 -4.77
N GLY A 385 26.08 -5.76 -5.52
CA GLY A 385 27.44 -5.21 -5.50
C GLY A 385 27.75 -4.45 -4.21
N GLU A 386 28.92 -3.84 -4.18
CA GLU A 386 29.31 -2.86 -3.17
C GLU A 386 29.22 -1.45 -3.75
N GLY A 387 29.04 -0.45 -2.90
CA GLY A 387 28.91 0.94 -3.33
C GLY A 387 28.38 1.86 -2.24
N ALA A 388 28.43 3.17 -2.52
CA ALA A 388 27.91 4.19 -1.61
C ALA A 388 26.39 4.04 -1.41
N GLU A 389 25.66 3.75 -2.50
CA GLU A 389 24.22 3.54 -2.53
C GLU A 389 23.80 2.31 -1.72
N VAL A 390 24.56 1.21 -1.85
CA VAL A 390 24.36 -0.03 -1.07
C VAL A 390 24.61 0.22 0.41
N THR A 391 25.66 0.99 0.75
CA THR A 391 25.97 1.38 2.13
C THR A 391 24.85 2.25 2.72
N LEU A 392 24.33 3.21 1.96
CA LEU A 392 23.20 4.05 2.35
C LEU A 392 21.92 3.22 2.55
N ALA A 393 21.65 2.28 1.65
CA ALA A 393 20.50 1.39 1.76
C ALA A 393 20.53 0.55 3.05
N ARG A 394 21.68 -0.04 3.38
CA ARG A 394 21.89 -0.78 4.65
C ARG A 394 21.64 0.12 5.87
N ARG A 395 22.14 1.36 5.83
CA ARG A 395 21.90 2.36 6.89
C ARG A 395 20.43 2.69 7.03
N MET A 396 19.71 2.91 5.93
CA MET A 396 18.27 3.22 5.95
C MET A 396 17.38 2.02 6.35
N ALA A 397 17.83 0.79 6.12
CA ALA A 397 17.18 -0.39 6.67
C ALA A 397 17.34 -0.45 8.20
N ALA A 398 18.57 -0.29 8.70
CA ALA A 398 18.85 -0.28 10.13
C ALA A 398 18.13 0.87 10.86
N ASP A 399 18.12 2.05 10.25
CA ASP A 399 17.45 3.24 10.76
C ASP A 399 15.94 3.06 10.90
N HIS A 400 15.28 2.55 9.86
CA HIS A 400 13.85 2.25 9.92
C HIS A 400 13.55 1.23 11.02
N ARG A 401 14.37 0.18 11.16
CA ARG A 401 14.19 -0.83 12.21
C ARG A 401 14.33 -0.21 13.60
N ALA A 402 15.37 0.57 13.83
CA ALA A 402 15.57 1.29 15.08
C ALA A 402 14.37 2.20 15.38
N THR A 403 13.89 2.95 14.39
CA THR A 403 12.79 3.91 14.55
C THR A 403 11.47 3.18 14.84
N TRP A 404 11.23 2.07 14.15
CA TRP A 404 10.10 1.17 14.40
C TRP A 404 10.13 0.60 15.82
N ARG A 405 11.30 0.16 16.30
CA ARG A 405 11.44 -0.32 17.68
C ARG A 405 11.11 0.77 18.69
N ALA A 406 11.68 1.95 18.52
CA ALA A 406 11.39 3.11 19.37
C ALA A 406 9.90 3.49 19.39
N ALA A 407 9.18 3.28 18.29
CA ALA A 407 7.76 3.56 18.20
C ALA A 407 6.87 2.47 18.83
N HIS A 408 7.23 1.20 18.66
CA HIS A 408 6.31 0.07 18.88
C HIS A 408 6.71 -0.89 19.99
N VAL A 409 7.99 -0.97 20.34
CA VAL A 409 8.46 -1.85 21.42
C VAL A 409 8.31 -1.12 22.74
N ARG A 410 7.72 -1.79 23.74
CA ARG A 410 7.67 -1.30 25.11
C ARG A 410 8.82 -1.90 25.92
N PRO A 411 9.74 -1.06 26.46
CA PRO A 411 10.72 -1.53 27.41
C PRO A 411 10.03 -2.11 28.65
N HIS A 412 10.65 -3.12 29.27
CA HIS A 412 10.10 -3.70 30.50
C HIS A 412 10.18 -2.67 31.64
N PRO A 413 9.11 -2.45 32.44
CA PRO A 413 9.10 -1.47 33.52
C PRO A 413 10.25 -1.64 34.52
N ASP A 414 10.55 -2.88 34.93
CA ASP A 414 11.67 -3.15 35.84
C ASP A 414 13.04 -2.73 35.26
N ASP A 415 13.24 -2.91 33.96
CA ASP A 415 14.51 -2.55 33.31
C ASP A 415 14.67 -1.03 33.32
N LEU A 416 13.57 -0.29 33.07
CA LEU A 416 13.54 1.17 33.19
C LEU A 416 13.84 1.63 34.62
N ALA A 417 13.22 1.00 35.63
CA ALA A 417 13.42 1.35 37.03
C ALA A 417 14.87 1.12 37.48
N VAL A 418 15.45 -0.04 37.14
CA VAL A 418 16.84 -0.38 37.49
C VAL A 418 17.83 0.56 36.81
N LEU A 419 17.67 0.80 35.50
CA LEU A 419 18.61 1.63 34.73
C LEU A 419 18.53 3.12 35.12
N SER A 420 17.32 3.66 35.28
CA SER A 420 17.13 5.06 35.68
C SER A 420 17.69 5.32 37.09
N ALA A 421 17.43 4.42 38.05
CA ALA A 421 18.00 4.53 39.40
C ALA A 421 19.53 4.42 39.41
N ALA A 422 20.11 3.53 38.59
CA ALA A 422 21.57 3.42 38.45
C ALA A 422 22.19 4.70 37.87
N TRP A 423 21.58 5.27 36.84
CA TRP A 423 22.02 6.54 36.25
C TRP A 423 21.94 7.69 37.26
N CYS A 424 20.81 7.87 37.94
CA CYS A 424 20.64 8.93 38.94
C CYS A 424 21.62 8.83 40.11
N ALA A 425 22.05 7.61 40.46
CA ALA A 425 23.05 7.36 41.49
C ALA A 425 24.51 7.48 41.00
N GLY A 426 24.74 7.85 39.73
CA GLY A 426 26.09 7.95 39.16
C GLY A 426 26.83 6.60 39.05
N ARG A 427 26.09 5.48 39.04
CA ARG A 427 26.67 4.13 38.97
C ARG A 427 26.97 3.74 37.51
N LYS A 428 27.87 2.77 37.33
CA LYS A 428 28.08 2.13 36.03
C LYS A 428 26.81 1.39 35.59
N ARG A 429 26.61 1.25 34.27
CA ARG A 429 25.51 0.45 33.73
C ARG A 429 25.60 -0.99 34.26
N PRO A 430 24.50 -1.56 34.79
CA PRO A 430 24.43 -2.97 35.12
C PRO A 430 24.83 -3.87 33.93
N PRO A 431 25.69 -4.88 34.12
CA PRO A 431 26.30 -5.62 33.02
C PRO A 431 25.31 -6.48 32.22
N ALA A 432 24.21 -6.92 32.82
CA ALA A 432 23.15 -7.67 32.14
C ALA A 432 21.77 -7.28 32.67
N LEU A 433 20.79 -7.23 31.77
CA LEU A 433 19.38 -7.22 32.11
C LEU A 433 18.84 -8.66 32.02
N PRO A 434 17.81 -9.03 32.81
CA PRO A 434 17.17 -10.33 32.69
C PRO A 434 16.67 -10.57 31.26
N PRO A 435 16.81 -11.79 30.71
CA PRO A 435 16.24 -12.10 29.40
C PRO A 435 14.71 -11.95 29.46
N ARG A 436 14.16 -11.14 28.56
CA ARG A 436 12.70 -10.96 28.43
C ARG A 436 12.18 -11.81 27.26
N PRO A 437 11.24 -12.75 27.49
CA PRO A 437 10.68 -13.54 26.41
C PRO A 437 9.78 -12.66 25.54
N HIS A 438 10.28 -12.33 24.35
CA HIS A 438 9.70 -11.45 23.32
C HIS A 438 9.37 -10.01 23.77
N PRO A 439 9.77 -8.98 22.99
CA PRO A 439 9.36 -7.62 23.28
C PRO A 439 7.84 -7.49 23.17
N GLU A 440 7.22 -6.79 24.12
CA GLU A 440 5.83 -6.38 23.98
C GLU A 440 5.73 -5.33 22.86
N ILE A 441 5.03 -5.68 21.78
CA ILE A 441 4.80 -4.81 20.61
C ILE A 441 3.41 -4.21 20.72
N ARG A 442 3.33 -2.87 20.68
CA ARG A 442 2.06 -2.12 20.62
C ARG A 442 2.07 -1.16 19.45
N GLU A 443 0.99 -1.16 18.68
CA GLU A 443 0.77 -0.14 17.65
C GLU A 443 0.58 1.22 18.33
N SER A 444 1.43 2.19 17.96
CA SER A 444 1.42 3.55 18.53
C SER A 444 0.78 4.58 17.61
N GLY A 445 0.37 4.18 16.40
CA GLY A 445 -0.11 5.08 15.35
C GLY A 445 0.99 5.93 14.71
N ALA A 446 2.27 5.66 15.00
CA ALA A 446 3.41 6.36 14.39
C ALA A 446 3.41 6.18 12.87
N ARG A 447 3.85 7.22 12.15
CA ARG A 447 3.86 7.28 10.68
C ARG A 447 5.15 7.93 10.17
N HIS A 448 5.48 7.68 8.91
CA HIS A 448 6.61 8.25 8.19
C HIS A 448 7.96 7.85 8.79
N LEU A 449 8.11 6.59 9.23
CA LEU A 449 9.34 6.11 9.90
C LEU A 449 10.53 6.00 8.94
N ASP A 450 10.29 6.19 7.65
CA ASP A 450 11.22 6.17 6.53
C ASP A 450 11.60 7.56 6.01
N ALA A 451 11.29 8.65 6.75
CA ALA A 451 11.53 10.03 6.30
C ALA A 451 12.97 10.30 5.83
N ARG A 452 13.99 9.77 6.53
CA ARG A 452 15.40 9.88 6.07
C ARG A 452 15.68 9.08 4.80
N ALA A 453 15.04 7.92 4.63
CA ALA A 453 15.14 7.16 3.38
C ALA A 453 14.48 7.92 2.22
N MET A 454 13.45 8.75 2.48
CA MET A 454 12.90 9.67 1.47
C MET A 454 13.91 10.76 1.10
N LEU A 455 14.58 11.38 2.08
CA LEU A 455 15.63 12.37 1.81
C LEU A 455 16.80 11.78 1.01
N VAL A 456 17.19 10.53 1.27
CA VAL A 456 18.21 9.82 0.46
C VAL A 456 17.74 9.65 -0.99
N ARG A 457 16.47 9.29 -1.23
CA ARG A 457 15.91 9.19 -2.60
C ARG A 457 15.91 10.54 -3.31
N VAL A 458 15.51 11.62 -2.61
CA VAL A 458 15.60 12.99 -3.13
C VAL A 458 17.04 13.32 -3.49
N ARG A 459 18.01 13.04 -2.61
CA ARG A 459 19.43 13.29 -2.87
C ARG A 459 19.95 12.56 -4.11
N LEU A 460 19.59 11.29 -4.27
CA LEU A 460 20.06 10.47 -5.39
C LEU A 460 19.43 10.90 -6.72
N ALA A 461 18.17 11.32 -6.71
CA ALA A 461 17.45 11.69 -7.92
C ALA A 461 17.60 13.16 -8.31
N ASP A 462 17.71 14.07 -7.32
CA ASP A 462 17.71 15.51 -7.51
C ASP A 462 18.41 16.23 -6.32
N PRO A 463 19.75 16.28 -6.32
CA PRO A 463 20.51 16.97 -5.27
C PRO A 463 20.10 18.43 -5.07
N ALA A 464 19.72 19.14 -6.14
CA ALA A 464 19.33 20.54 -6.07
C ALA A 464 18.00 20.73 -5.32
N ALA A 465 17.08 19.77 -5.39
CA ALA A 465 15.89 19.79 -4.54
C ALA A 465 16.21 19.63 -3.05
N LEU A 466 17.23 18.83 -2.70
CA LEU A 466 17.67 18.69 -1.32
C LEU A 466 18.27 20.01 -0.79
N ASP A 467 19.09 20.70 -1.59
CA ASP A 467 19.64 22.01 -1.20
C ASP A 467 18.52 23.04 -0.93
N LYS A 468 17.47 23.05 -1.76
CA LYS A 468 16.29 23.91 -1.52
C LYS A 468 15.56 23.55 -0.22
N MET A 469 15.49 22.27 0.14
CA MET A 469 14.92 21.85 1.42
C MET A 469 15.77 22.33 2.60
N ARG A 470 17.11 22.29 2.49
CA ARG A 470 18.02 22.82 3.52
C ARG A 470 17.83 24.31 3.75
N ASP A 471 17.67 25.07 2.67
CA ASP A 471 17.58 26.53 2.73
C ASP A 471 16.15 27.00 3.11
N SER A 472 15.18 26.08 3.21
CA SER A 472 13.82 26.39 3.64
C SER A 472 13.75 26.74 5.13
N GLN A 473 12.93 27.73 5.48
CA GLN A 473 12.73 28.11 6.88
C GLN A 473 11.51 27.43 7.49
N GLY A 474 11.62 27.05 8.76
CA GLY A 474 10.56 26.46 9.55
C GLY A 474 10.95 25.11 10.16
N ASP A 475 10.05 24.57 10.98
CA ASP A 475 10.24 23.30 11.69
C ASP A 475 9.82 22.07 10.85
N HIS A 476 9.33 22.29 9.62
CA HIS A 476 8.84 21.26 8.72
C HIS A 476 9.52 21.34 7.36
N VAL A 477 9.77 20.19 6.74
CA VAL A 477 10.37 20.10 5.41
C VAL A 477 9.27 20.15 4.34
N PRO A 478 9.24 21.17 3.46
CA PRO A 478 8.21 21.26 2.43
C PRO A 478 8.19 20.04 1.51
N GLY A 479 7.01 19.42 1.37
CA GLY A 479 6.79 18.29 0.47
C GLY A 479 7.27 16.93 0.97
N LEU A 480 7.70 16.82 2.23
CA LEU A 480 8.15 15.54 2.82
C LEU A 480 7.67 15.42 4.27
N ALA A 481 6.60 14.67 4.51
CA ALA A 481 6.09 14.46 5.86
C ALA A 481 7.02 13.59 6.70
N GLY A 482 7.16 13.96 7.97
CA GLY A 482 7.94 13.24 8.98
C GLY A 482 9.41 13.60 9.06
N ALA A 483 9.96 14.37 8.12
CA ALA A 483 11.32 14.91 8.22
C ALA A 483 11.32 16.26 8.95
N GLY A 484 12.31 16.48 9.80
CA GLY A 484 12.64 17.76 10.40
C GLY A 484 13.94 18.35 9.86
N PRO A 485 14.31 19.57 10.30
CA PRO A 485 15.54 20.24 9.86
C PRO A 485 16.82 19.44 10.15
N ALA A 486 16.86 18.68 11.27
CA ALA A 486 17.99 17.82 11.61
C ALA A 486 18.18 16.66 10.61
N ASP A 487 17.09 16.10 10.08
CA ASP A 487 17.14 15.07 9.05
C ASP A 487 17.72 15.63 7.74
N VAL A 488 17.33 16.86 7.37
CA VAL A 488 17.85 17.54 6.16
C VAL A 488 19.34 17.83 6.30
N LEU A 489 19.79 18.36 7.44
CA LEU A 489 21.22 18.56 7.71
C LEU A 489 22.00 17.25 7.58
N TRP A 490 21.48 16.14 8.10
CA TRP A 490 22.09 14.83 7.94
C TRP A 490 22.15 14.40 6.47
N ALA A 491 21.05 14.57 5.73
CA ALA A 491 20.99 14.22 4.31
C ALA A 491 21.97 15.03 3.45
N CYS A 492 22.19 16.31 3.79
CA CYS A 492 23.20 17.21 3.21
C CYS A 492 24.63 16.94 3.67
N ALA A 493 24.87 15.87 4.44
CA ALA A 493 26.18 15.50 5.00
C ALA A 493 26.75 16.49 6.04
N GLU A 494 25.91 17.31 6.68
CA GLU A 494 26.28 18.22 7.77
C GLU A 494 26.14 17.53 9.14
N PHE A 495 26.81 16.39 9.31
CA PHE A 495 26.57 15.45 10.43
C PHE A 495 26.75 16.06 11.82
N THR A 496 27.74 16.95 12.00
CA THR A 496 27.98 17.62 13.29
C THR A 496 26.85 18.60 13.62
N ALA A 497 26.30 19.30 12.63
CA ALA A 497 25.17 20.21 12.82
C ALA A 497 23.89 19.43 13.13
N ALA A 498 23.63 18.36 12.37
CA ALA A 498 22.51 17.44 12.61
C ALA A 498 22.55 16.84 14.02
N TRP A 499 23.71 16.31 14.45
CA TRP A 499 23.90 15.75 15.79
C TRP A 499 23.57 16.77 16.89
N ARG A 500 24.10 18.00 16.78
CA ARG A 500 23.84 19.07 17.75
C ARG A 500 22.36 19.44 17.81
N LEU A 501 21.69 19.45 16.66
CA LEU A 501 20.28 19.78 16.56
C LEU A 501 19.40 18.69 17.20
N TYR A 502 19.59 17.42 16.85
CA TYR A 502 18.88 16.31 17.52
C TYR A 502 19.08 16.33 19.03
N SER A 503 20.33 16.53 19.48
CA SER A 503 20.63 16.60 20.92
C SER A 503 19.90 17.75 21.60
N ARG A 504 19.74 18.89 20.92
CA ARG A 504 19.00 20.05 21.43
C ARG A 504 17.49 19.77 21.49
N GLU A 505 16.92 19.17 20.45
CA GLU A 505 15.51 18.81 20.39
C GLU A 505 15.13 17.86 21.54
N ILE A 506 15.92 16.81 21.76
CA ILE A 506 15.71 15.84 22.86
C ILE A 506 15.81 16.50 24.24
N ARG A 507 16.69 17.49 24.42
CA ARG A 507 16.83 18.18 25.71
C ARG A 507 15.66 19.11 26.03
N ASN A 508 15.07 19.71 25.00
CA ASN A 508 14.06 20.76 25.17
C ASN A 508 12.64 20.22 25.33
N ALA A 509 12.30 19.11 24.65
CA ALA A 509 10.97 18.53 24.67
C ALA A 509 11.03 17.00 24.64
N PRO A 510 9.96 16.29 25.06
CA PRO A 510 9.82 14.87 24.76
C PRO A 510 9.94 14.64 23.26
N ALA A 511 11.00 13.95 22.85
CA ALA A 511 11.30 13.72 21.44
C ALA A 511 10.63 12.45 20.91
N GLY A 512 10.25 12.48 19.63
CA GLY A 512 9.68 11.32 18.95
C GLY A 512 10.72 10.23 18.64
N PRO A 513 10.26 9.03 18.23
CA PRO A 513 11.13 7.91 17.85
C PRO A 513 12.23 8.29 16.84
N ALA A 514 11.87 9.04 15.79
CA ALA A 514 12.78 9.40 14.70
C ALA A 514 13.92 10.34 15.13
N THR A 515 13.71 11.18 16.15
CA THR A 515 14.73 12.10 16.67
C THR A 515 15.85 11.34 17.39
N TRP A 516 15.50 10.30 18.15
CA TRP A 516 16.48 9.44 18.85
C TRP A 516 17.33 8.63 17.88
N THR A 517 16.72 8.06 16.85
CA THR A 517 17.44 7.28 15.84
C THR A 517 18.24 8.16 14.89
N GLY A 518 17.73 9.36 14.58
CA GLY A 518 18.45 10.41 13.86
C GLY A 518 19.71 10.87 14.60
N LEU A 519 19.64 11.01 15.93
CA LEU A 519 20.81 11.25 16.78
C LEU A 519 21.88 10.15 16.59
N GLY A 520 21.46 8.87 16.62
CA GLY A 520 22.36 7.74 16.44
C GLY A 520 23.04 7.73 15.06
N LEU A 521 22.29 8.02 14.00
CA LEU A 521 22.85 8.15 12.64
C LEU A 521 23.85 9.30 12.53
N ALA A 522 23.50 10.48 13.04
CA ALA A 522 24.38 11.65 12.98
C ALA A 522 25.68 11.45 13.76
N LEU A 523 25.63 10.77 14.91
CA LEU A 523 26.82 10.38 15.67
C LEU A 523 27.71 9.39 14.89
N ALA A 524 27.10 8.39 14.26
CA ALA A 524 27.81 7.40 13.46
C ALA A 524 28.58 8.05 12.30
N ASP A 525 27.92 8.95 11.56
CA ASP A 525 28.53 9.63 10.41
C ASP A 525 29.50 10.75 10.81
N ALA A 526 29.36 11.31 12.01
CA ALA A 526 30.35 12.20 12.60
C ALA A 526 31.57 11.46 13.21
N GLY A 527 31.57 10.12 13.25
CA GLY A 527 32.63 9.30 13.84
C GLY A 527 32.76 9.47 15.35
N ARG A 528 31.64 9.59 16.08
CA ARG A 528 31.60 9.88 17.52
C ARG A 528 30.81 8.83 18.30
N SER A 529 31.17 8.66 19.58
CA SER A 529 30.38 7.94 20.59
C SER A 529 29.87 6.56 20.09
N PRO A 530 30.76 5.61 19.78
CA PRO A 530 30.37 4.31 19.21
C PRO A 530 29.46 3.50 20.15
N GLU A 531 29.57 3.71 21.46
CA GLU A 531 28.66 3.18 22.47
C GLU A 531 27.23 3.73 22.29
N ALA A 532 27.06 5.04 22.17
CA ALA A 532 25.77 5.66 21.91
C ALA A 532 25.18 5.22 20.58
N VAL A 533 25.98 5.15 19.51
CA VAL A 533 25.53 4.68 18.19
C VAL A 533 24.93 3.28 18.29
N ARG A 534 25.62 2.37 18.99
CA ARG A 534 25.13 1.01 19.25
C ARG A 534 23.82 1.03 20.02
N ALA A 535 23.74 1.78 21.12
CA ALA A 535 22.53 1.85 21.94
C ALA A 535 21.32 2.38 21.16
N LEU A 536 21.51 3.46 20.41
CA LEU A 536 20.46 4.13 19.62
C LEU A 536 20.03 3.32 18.37
N THR A 537 20.86 2.39 17.92
CA THR A 537 20.51 1.50 16.79
C THR A 537 19.82 0.22 17.28
N VAL A 538 20.31 -0.38 18.37
CA VAL A 538 19.85 -1.70 18.84
C VAL A 538 18.67 -1.61 19.79
N MET A 539 18.66 -0.61 20.66
CA MET A 539 17.68 -0.47 21.76
C MET A 539 17.23 0.98 21.98
N PRO A 540 16.85 1.73 20.92
CA PRO A 540 16.45 3.13 21.05
C PRO A 540 15.23 3.32 21.95
N GLU A 541 14.29 2.37 21.98
CA GLU A 541 13.13 2.38 22.88
C GLU A 541 13.55 2.44 24.36
N LEU A 542 14.63 1.73 24.71
CA LEU A 542 15.13 1.67 26.07
C LEU A 542 15.94 2.93 26.41
N VAL A 543 16.68 3.49 25.45
CA VAL A 543 17.35 4.80 25.62
C VAL A 543 16.32 5.89 25.88
N ALA A 544 15.29 5.99 25.03
CA ALA A 544 14.23 6.97 25.18
C ALA A 544 13.44 6.78 26.49
N GLY A 545 13.13 5.54 26.86
CA GLY A 545 12.44 5.22 28.10
C GLY A 545 13.24 5.60 29.35
N VAL A 546 14.54 5.28 29.40
CA VAL A 546 15.40 5.66 30.53
C VAL A 546 15.57 7.17 30.60
N HIS A 547 15.68 7.86 29.45
CA HIS A 547 15.74 9.33 29.41
C HIS A 547 14.50 9.96 30.04
N SER A 548 13.31 9.49 29.68
CA SER A 548 12.04 9.95 30.26
C SER A 548 11.98 9.69 31.77
N ALA A 549 12.28 8.46 32.18
CA ALA A 549 12.26 8.07 33.59
C ALA A 549 13.24 8.90 34.45
N VAL A 550 14.45 9.15 33.95
CA VAL A 550 15.43 10.00 34.66
C VAL A 550 14.95 11.44 34.77
N ARG A 551 14.31 11.98 33.72
CA ARG A 551 13.75 13.33 33.74
C ARG A 551 12.65 13.46 34.80
N GLU A 552 11.81 12.44 34.91
CA GLU A 552 10.75 12.36 35.94
C GLU A 552 11.32 12.25 37.36
N ILE A 553 12.32 11.39 37.57
CA ILE A 553 12.92 11.16 38.90
C ILE A 553 13.74 12.36 39.41
N SER A 554 14.57 12.95 38.53
CA SER A 554 15.59 13.91 38.95
C SER A 554 15.23 15.38 38.70
N SER A 555 14.13 15.65 37.98
CA SER A 555 13.78 16.99 37.46
C SER A 555 14.89 17.66 36.63
N ARG A 556 15.93 16.91 36.22
CA ARG A 556 17.02 17.34 35.34
C ARG A 556 16.96 16.53 34.05
N THR A 557 17.16 17.19 32.91
CA THR A 557 17.23 16.51 31.62
C THR A 557 18.66 15.99 31.40
N PRO A 558 18.89 14.67 31.34
CA PRO A 558 20.24 14.15 31.08
C PRO A 558 20.66 14.47 29.64
N ASP A 559 21.97 14.64 29.43
CA ASP A 559 22.50 14.77 28.07
C ASP A 559 22.23 13.47 27.30
N PRO A 560 21.55 13.54 26.14
CA PRO A 560 21.12 12.34 25.43
C PRO A 560 22.28 11.52 24.87
N THR A 561 23.39 12.16 24.49
CA THR A 561 24.57 11.44 23.99
C THR A 561 25.27 10.71 25.14
N ALA A 562 25.47 11.39 26.28
CA ALA A 562 26.09 10.78 27.46
C ALA A 562 25.27 9.62 28.03
N LEU A 563 23.94 9.74 28.08
CA LEU A 563 23.06 8.65 28.52
C LEU A 563 23.11 7.47 27.55
N ALA A 564 23.05 7.73 26.24
CA ALA A 564 23.17 6.69 25.23
C ALA A 564 24.53 5.99 25.28
N ASP A 565 25.62 6.74 25.49
CA ASP A 565 26.98 6.18 25.66
C ASP A 565 27.06 5.27 26.89
N TRP A 566 26.57 5.72 28.04
CA TRP A 566 26.50 4.90 29.25
C TRP A 566 25.65 3.65 29.04
N LEU A 567 24.53 3.77 28.32
CA LEU A 567 23.74 2.61 27.95
C LEU A 567 24.54 1.69 27.02
N GLY A 568 25.26 2.20 26.02
CA GLY A 568 26.04 1.37 25.12
C GLY A 568 27.04 0.46 25.84
N GLN A 569 27.70 0.96 26.89
CA GLN A 569 28.84 0.32 27.58
C GLN A 569 28.57 -1.09 28.14
N GLY A 570 27.32 -1.45 28.44
CA GLY A 570 26.98 -2.77 29.00
C GLY A 570 26.73 -3.88 27.97
N GLY A 571 26.91 -3.62 26.67
CA GLY A 571 26.73 -4.62 25.62
C GLY A 571 27.97 -5.46 25.38
N THR A 572 28.02 -6.67 25.93
CA THR A 572 28.60 -7.79 25.16
C THR A 572 27.53 -8.17 24.13
N GLY A 573 27.82 -8.03 22.84
CA GLY A 573 26.84 -8.30 21.79
C GLY A 573 26.36 -9.76 21.81
N PRO A 574 25.20 -10.08 21.22
CA PRO A 574 24.94 -11.45 20.84
C PRO A 574 26.00 -11.86 19.80
N SER A 575 26.91 -12.73 20.19
CA SER A 575 27.67 -13.56 19.26
C SER A 575 26.68 -14.24 18.33
N GLY A 576 26.89 -14.10 17.02
CA GLY A 576 25.93 -14.53 16.01
C GLY A 576 25.52 -15.99 16.13
N SER A 577 24.22 -16.23 16.03
CA SER A 577 23.59 -17.36 15.35
C SER A 577 22.08 -17.36 15.66
N CYS A 578 21.26 -17.04 14.67
CA CYS A 578 20.06 -17.77 14.23
C CYS A 578 19.23 -16.85 13.34
#